data_AF-A0A6N4AQ96-F1
#
_entry.id   AF-A0A6N4AQ96-F1
#
_cell.length_a   1.000
_cell.length_b   1.000
_cell.length_c   1.000
_cell.angle_alpha   90.00
_cell.angle_beta   90.00
_cell.angle_gamma   90.00
#
_symmetry.space_group_name_H-M   'P 1'
#
loop_
_entity.id
_entity.type
_entity.pdbx_description
1 polymer ?
#
loop_
_entity_poly.entity_id
_entity_poly.type
_entity_poly.pdbx_seq_one_letter_code
_entity_poly.pdbx_strand_id
1 'polypeptide(L)'
;MDDVYRTTLNKVQLMMGTGSITLNEAIDLATRDFLDKGINCIVYADGRRVNIADYVRMALRTTSTRATLQGAAKRFAELGYDTVLISQYGGCSKTCEPWQGKVYIDDVFTVWNGERSGDFGKSNYCDKWFMLLSVAIRGGLFHPNCRHTMGQYIEGLTKIPQPIPAEKIREQRALEEKQRAMERKIRALKRKVEGTQDEKKVKEYKRKLREEQGKLREFIKEHDDVLRRDYSREKIYSGKGEPKQAAPRTEEAPVKATDTESKNPVPTDKEPNIPQSDNNVSEPENNVSKPENNENTMNFVQPEPIKPVQSNEDTDDTPTAVVSDEADEAVETAETTENVQETVKQPVETVTDSEEAVQNFTDDTVDNSDESDIIEIRQLAQKNEFDYRDYEEVIDEESVDSLKKYVKDEMGISYIAGIDKLKNGHVVGEILSTIKSLSDKYGECFSRISLRYYGNERTAAETIGKELALNIEYMNRPDALRAVLNIWEKRNFIPKGCNTIQYVGKHEYFHLLYSDDIANQNSKINTLIRRYKNEGGKPVSENSLVDNHEFISDLLASTILDAKAKKLMERIIKLKEG
;
A
#
# COMPACT_ATOMS: atom_id res chain seq x y z
N MET A 1 -13.35 -4.52 11.48
CA MET A 1 -12.20 -3.79 12.05
C MET A 1 -11.51 -2.89 11.02
N ASP A 2 -11.24 -3.38 9.80
CA ASP A 2 -10.46 -2.66 8.77
C ASP A 2 -10.98 -1.25 8.43
N ASP A 3 -12.31 -1.07 8.39
CA ASP A 3 -12.97 0.24 8.23
C ASP A 3 -12.50 1.27 9.28
N VAL A 4 -12.33 0.90 10.55
CA VAL A 4 -11.87 1.84 11.59
C VAL A 4 -10.52 2.44 11.22
N TYR A 5 -9.58 1.62 10.72
CA TYR A 5 -8.25 2.11 10.31
C TYR A 5 -8.34 3.07 9.12
N ARG A 6 -9.11 2.70 8.09
CA ARG A 6 -9.31 3.53 6.90
C ARG A 6 -10.02 4.84 7.24
N THR A 7 -11.13 4.78 7.96
CA THR A 7 -11.97 5.93 8.33
C THR A 7 -11.23 6.90 9.27
N THR A 8 -10.50 6.42 10.27
CA THR A 8 -9.67 7.28 11.15
C THR A 8 -8.56 7.99 10.39
N LEU A 9 -7.83 7.29 9.52
CA LEU A 9 -6.75 7.89 8.72
C LEU A 9 -7.28 8.86 7.66
N ASN A 10 -8.30 8.46 6.89
CA ASN A 10 -8.88 9.29 5.83
C ASN A 10 -9.42 10.61 6.37
N LYS A 11 -10.07 10.59 7.55
CA LYS A 11 -10.58 11.78 8.23
C LYS A 11 -9.47 12.78 8.54
N VAL A 12 -8.37 12.37 9.16
CA VAL A 12 -7.27 13.30 9.49
C VAL A 12 -6.43 13.68 8.27
N GLN A 13 -6.32 12.79 7.28
CA GLN A 13 -5.66 13.08 6.00
C GLN A 13 -6.40 14.17 5.21
N LEU A 14 -7.74 14.15 5.20
CA LEU A 14 -8.53 15.22 4.59
C LEU A 14 -8.28 16.57 5.27
N MET A 15 -8.32 16.60 6.61
CA MET A 15 -8.06 17.82 7.39
C MET A 15 -6.61 18.34 7.27
N MET A 16 -5.63 17.45 7.01
CA MET A 16 -4.28 17.86 6.61
C MET A 16 -4.25 18.45 5.19
N GLY A 17 -4.95 17.81 4.24
CA GLY A 17 -5.00 18.24 2.84
C GLY A 17 -5.64 19.60 2.64
N THR A 18 -6.63 19.95 3.46
CA THR A 18 -7.25 21.29 3.52
C THR A 18 -6.44 22.31 4.34
N GLY A 19 -5.28 21.93 4.89
CA GLY A 19 -4.47 22.78 5.77
C GLY A 19 -5.11 23.10 7.12
N SER A 20 -6.20 22.41 7.49
CA SER A 20 -6.99 22.68 8.69
C SER A 20 -6.32 22.17 9.99
N ILE A 21 -5.41 21.20 9.88
CA ILE A 21 -4.53 20.73 10.96
C ILE A 21 -3.13 20.42 10.42
N THR A 22 -2.10 20.58 11.25
CA THR A 22 -0.74 20.14 10.91
C THR A 22 -0.59 18.61 10.98
N LEU A 23 0.49 18.09 10.38
CA LEU A 23 0.88 16.68 10.50
C LEU A 23 0.94 16.20 11.96
N ASN A 24 1.43 17.03 12.89
CA ASN A 24 1.56 16.64 14.29
C ASN A 24 0.20 16.53 14.98
N GLU A 25 -0.71 17.48 14.73
CA GLU A 25 -2.08 17.44 15.25
C GLU A 25 -2.90 16.30 14.63
N ALA A 26 -2.66 15.97 13.36
CA ALA A 26 -3.26 14.81 12.71
C ALA A 26 -2.78 13.48 13.31
N ILE A 27 -1.48 13.37 13.62
CA ILE A 27 -0.93 12.22 14.36
C ILE A 27 -1.55 12.15 15.75
N ASP A 28 -1.61 13.26 16.48
CA ASP A 28 -2.23 13.33 17.81
C ASP A 28 -3.69 12.85 17.78
N LEU A 29 -4.48 13.40 16.86
CA LEU A 29 -5.91 13.14 16.75
C LEU A 29 -6.22 11.70 16.35
N ALA A 30 -5.57 11.17 15.31
CA ALA A 30 -5.75 9.77 14.91
C ALA A 30 -5.20 8.79 15.96
N THR A 31 -4.06 9.09 16.59
CA THR A 31 -3.51 8.24 17.65
C THR A 31 -4.48 8.15 18.84
N ARG A 32 -5.08 9.27 19.25
CA ARG A 32 -6.11 9.27 20.30
C ARG A 32 -7.35 8.49 19.86
N ASP A 33 -7.88 8.77 18.67
CA ASP A 33 -9.08 8.10 18.14
C ASP A 33 -8.91 6.58 17.92
N PHE A 34 -7.67 6.07 17.81
CA PHE A 34 -7.38 4.64 17.92
C PHE A 34 -7.32 4.14 19.37
N LEU A 35 -6.64 4.85 20.27
CA LEU A 35 -6.52 4.47 21.68
C LEU A 35 -7.87 4.47 22.41
N ASP A 36 -8.75 5.43 22.10
CA ASP A 36 -10.12 5.53 22.59
C ASP A 36 -10.98 4.31 22.14
N LYS A 37 -10.54 3.59 21.10
CA LYS A 37 -11.14 2.34 20.57
C LYS A 37 -10.33 1.09 20.96
N GLY A 38 -9.44 1.18 21.95
CA GLY A 38 -8.60 0.10 22.44
C GLY A 38 -7.40 -0.27 21.55
N ILE A 39 -7.26 0.33 20.36
CA ILE A 39 -6.24 -0.01 19.37
C ILE A 39 -4.89 0.64 19.73
N ASN A 40 -3.97 -0.16 20.27
CA ASN A 40 -2.65 0.30 20.77
C ASN A 40 -1.45 -0.03 19.85
N CYS A 41 -1.62 -0.99 18.94
CA CYS A 41 -0.60 -1.41 17.97
C CYS A 41 -1.25 -2.02 16.72
N ILE A 42 -0.46 -2.10 15.65
CA ILE A 42 -0.76 -2.86 14.44
C ILE A 42 0.18 -4.05 14.36
N VAL A 43 -0.34 -5.18 13.88
CA VAL A 43 0.39 -6.43 13.68
C VAL A 43 0.46 -6.70 12.18
N TYR A 44 1.66 -6.71 11.62
CA TYR A 44 1.87 -7.07 10.22
C TYR A 44 1.76 -8.60 10.01
N ALA A 45 1.71 -9.05 8.75
CA ALA A 45 1.58 -10.46 8.41
C ALA A 45 2.70 -11.35 8.99
N ASP A 46 3.92 -10.84 9.12
CA ASP A 46 5.06 -11.52 9.78
C ASP A 46 4.94 -11.58 11.32
N GLY A 47 3.89 -10.99 11.91
CA GLY A 47 3.67 -10.91 13.36
C GLY A 47 4.34 -9.71 14.04
N ARG A 48 5.11 -8.88 13.30
CA ARG A 48 5.80 -7.69 13.80
C ARG A 48 4.80 -6.67 14.31
N ARG A 49 4.90 -6.33 15.60
CA ARG A 49 4.03 -5.35 16.26
C ARG A 49 4.63 -3.95 16.21
N VAL A 50 3.90 -2.99 15.67
CA VAL A 50 4.28 -1.56 15.66
C VAL A 50 3.26 -0.75 16.46
N ASN A 51 3.73 0.11 17.37
CA ASN A 51 2.87 0.97 18.17
C ASN A 51 2.06 1.92 17.29
N ILE A 52 0.77 2.09 17.58
CA ILE A 52 -0.18 2.78 16.69
C ILE A 52 0.26 4.20 16.33
N ALA A 53 0.85 4.95 17.27
CA ALA A 53 1.39 6.29 17.02
C ALA A 53 2.55 6.34 16.02
N ASP A 54 3.39 5.29 16.00
CA ASP A 54 4.51 5.18 15.08
C ASP A 54 4.03 4.71 13.68
N TYR A 55 2.96 3.90 13.60
CA TYR A 55 2.26 3.58 12.35
C TYR A 55 1.51 4.79 11.77
N VAL A 56 0.70 5.51 12.56
CA VAL A 56 -0.04 6.71 12.12
C VAL A 56 0.93 7.76 11.57
N ARG A 57 2.07 7.99 12.24
CA ARG A 57 3.12 8.88 11.74
C ARG A 57 3.70 8.41 10.40
N MET A 58 3.89 7.10 10.20
CA MET A 58 4.35 6.55 8.93
C MET A 58 3.31 6.76 7.81
N ALA A 59 2.05 6.39 8.06
CA ALA A 59 0.97 6.48 7.08
C ALA A 59 0.76 7.93 6.61
N LEU A 60 0.51 8.85 7.55
CA LEU A 60 0.23 10.26 7.23
C LEU A 60 1.41 10.96 6.55
N ARG A 61 2.66 10.67 6.94
CA ARG A 61 3.84 11.18 6.23
C ARG A 61 3.94 10.63 4.82
N THR A 62 3.74 9.32 4.64
CA THR A 62 3.88 8.68 3.33
C THR A 62 2.82 9.19 2.35
N THR A 63 1.56 9.34 2.78
CA THR A 63 0.51 9.88 1.90
C THR A 63 0.66 11.38 1.65
N SER A 64 1.09 12.17 2.65
CA SER A 64 1.41 13.60 2.46
C SER A 64 2.55 13.81 1.46
N THR A 65 3.62 12.99 1.53
CA THR A 65 4.68 12.97 0.52
C THR A 65 4.13 12.60 -0.87
N ARG A 66 3.34 11.52 -1.00
CA ARG A 66 2.74 11.11 -2.29
C ARG A 66 1.88 12.21 -2.91
N ALA A 67 1.02 12.89 -2.13
CA ALA A 67 0.22 14.02 -2.61
C ALA A 67 1.09 15.20 -3.08
N THR A 68 2.18 15.48 -2.37
CA THR A 68 3.15 16.53 -2.75
C THR A 68 3.86 16.19 -4.08
N LEU A 69 4.26 14.93 -4.26
CA LEU A 69 4.91 14.45 -5.48
C LEU A 69 3.94 14.49 -6.69
N GLN A 70 2.69 14.06 -6.51
CA GLN A 70 1.65 14.14 -7.54
C GLN A 70 1.40 15.58 -8.01
N GLY A 71 1.27 16.52 -7.06
CA GLY A 71 1.06 17.94 -7.36
C GLY A 71 2.27 18.59 -8.05
N ALA A 72 3.50 18.21 -7.66
CA ALA A 72 4.72 18.66 -8.31
C ALA A 72 4.81 18.14 -9.76
N ALA A 73 4.61 16.83 -9.97
CA ALA A 73 4.65 16.20 -11.28
C ALA A 73 3.62 16.79 -12.26
N LYS A 74 2.35 16.91 -11.84
CA LYS A 74 1.31 17.51 -12.68
C LYS A 74 1.69 18.91 -13.12
N ARG A 75 2.24 19.74 -12.22
CA ARG A 75 2.75 21.08 -12.56
C ARG A 75 3.93 21.05 -13.53
N PHE A 76 4.79 20.03 -13.50
CA PHE A 76 5.91 19.92 -14.44
C PHE A 76 5.41 19.54 -15.85
N ALA A 77 4.44 18.62 -15.96
CA ALA A 77 3.80 18.27 -17.22
C ALA A 77 2.95 19.41 -17.80
N GLU A 78 2.24 20.18 -16.96
CA GLU A 78 1.55 21.42 -17.35
C GLU A 78 2.49 22.49 -17.93
N LEU A 79 3.78 22.42 -17.58
CA LEU A 79 4.84 23.27 -18.15
C LEU A 79 5.56 22.61 -19.35
N GLY A 80 5.13 21.42 -19.80
CA GLY A 80 5.72 20.70 -20.94
C GLY A 80 6.96 19.84 -20.62
N TYR A 81 7.25 19.60 -19.33
CA TYR A 81 8.44 18.85 -18.91
C TYR A 81 8.09 17.47 -18.34
N ASP A 82 8.65 16.42 -18.94
CA ASP A 82 8.52 15.03 -18.50
C ASP A 82 9.70 14.53 -17.65
N THR A 83 10.74 15.35 -17.44
CA THR A 83 11.93 14.97 -16.66
C THR A 83 11.92 15.52 -15.24
N VAL A 84 12.23 14.67 -14.27
CA VAL A 84 12.30 14.99 -12.84
C VAL A 84 13.65 14.65 -12.23
N LEU A 85 14.14 15.50 -11.33
CA LEU A 85 15.37 15.28 -10.56
C LEU A 85 14.99 14.87 -9.13
N ILE A 86 15.40 13.66 -8.73
CA ILE A 86 15.25 13.20 -7.36
C ILE A 86 16.32 13.85 -6.48
N SER A 87 15.90 14.39 -5.34
CA SER A 87 16.79 14.95 -4.32
C SER A 87 17.83 13.93 -3.81
N GLN A 88 18.83 14.40 -3.04
CA GLN A 88 19.75 13.52 -2.32
C GLN A 88 20.00 14.06 -0.90
N TYR A 89 20.22 13.14 0.05
CA TYR A 89 20.52 13.48 1.45
C TYR A 89 21.30 12.36 2.14
N GLY A 90 22.27 12.73 2.99
CA GLY A 90 22.96 11.76 3.85
C GLY A 90 22.00 11.19 4.91
N GLY A 91 22.21 9.93 5.31
CA GLY A 91 21.18 9.19 6.06
C GLY A 91 20.00 8.72 5.19
N CYS A 92 20.16 8.66 3.86
CA CYS A 92 19.27 7.92 2.97
C CYS A 92 19.14 6.45 3.42
N SER A 93 18.05 5.75 3.09
CA SER A 93 17.89 4.30 3.34
C SER A 93 18.68 3.47 2.33
N LYS A 94 18.97 2.19 2.62
CA LYS A 94 19.64 1.28 1.67
C LYS A 94 18.85 1.10 0.36
N THR A 95 17.52 1.20 0.41
CA THR A 95 16.62 0.98 -0.73
C THR A 95 16.43 2.22 -1.61
N CYS A 96 16.47 3.43 -1.04
CA CYS A 96 16.48 4.67 -1.83
C CYS A 96 17.90 5.11 -2.27
N GLU A 97 18.96 4.67 -1.58
CA GLU A 97 20.33 5.12 -1.81
C GLU A 97 20.81 5.04 -3.29
N PRO A 98 20.48 3.98 -4.07
CA PRO A 98 20.85 3.90 -5.49
C PRO A 98 20.12 4.87 -6.42
N TRP A 99 19.02 5.51 -5.98
CA TRP A 99 18.10 6.28 -6.82
C TRP A 99 18.14 7.80 -6.56
N GLN A 100 18.84 8.24 -5.52
CA GLN A 100 18.95 9.66 -5.16
C GLN A 100 19.84 10.44 -6.14
N GLY A 101 19.60 11.75 -6.29
CA GLY A 101 20.44 12.65 -7.08
C GLY A 101 20.40 12.43 -8.60
N LYS A 102 19.49 11.59 -9.09
CA LYS A 102 19.36 11.18 -10.50
C LYS A 102 18.16 11.80 -11.19
N VAL A 103 18.25 11.91 -12.52
CA VAL A 103 17.17 12.37 -13.40
C VAL A 103 16.42 11.17 -13.97
N TYR A 104 15.09 11.28 -14.01
CA TYR A 104 14.18 10.27 -14.53
C TYR A 104 13.15 10.90 -15.47
N ILE A 105 12.57 10.09 -16.36
CA ILE A 105 11.27 10.35 -16.96
C ILE A 105 10.19 10.07 -15.91
N ASP A 106 9.24 10.98 -15.71
CA ASP A 106 8.03 10.70 -14.93
C ASP A 106 7.01 9.91 -15.77
N ASP A 107 7.11 8.58 -15.72
CA ASP A 107 6.12 7.65 -16.28
C ASP A 107 5.07 7.18 -15.23
N VAL A 108 4.97 7.87 -14.09
CA VAL A 108 4.23 7.38 -12.90
C VAL A 108 3.16 8.36 -12.40
N PHE A 109 3.53 9.62 -12.17
CA PHE A 109 2.60 10.63 -11.64
C PHE A 109 1.85 11.37 -12.75
N THR A 110 2.36 11.34 -13.98
CA THR A 110 1.71 11.89 -15.17
C THR A 110 1.63 10.84 -16.28
N VAL A 111 0.82 11.08 -17.31
CA VAL A 111 0.77 10.23 -18.51
C VAL A 111 1.86 10.71 -19.46
N TRP A 112 2.81 9.82 -19.75
CA TRP A 112 3.96 10.07 -20.60
C TRP A 112 3.96 9.09 -21.79
N ASN A 113 3.92 9.64 -23.00
CA ASN A 113 3.78 8.89 -24.26
C ASN A 113 5.03 9.02 -25.15
N GLY A 114 6.23 9.00 -24.54
CA GLY A 114 7.49 9.13 -25.27
C GLY A 114 8.08 7.80 -25.75
N GLU A 115 9.15 7.88 -26.54
CA GLU A 115 9.88 6.71 -27.06
C GLU A 115 10.53 5.91 -25.91
N ARG A 116 10.34 4.59 -25.87
CA ARG A 116 10.78 3.73 -24.77
C ARG A 116 11.67 2.58 -25.24
N SER A 117 12.73 2.31 -24.47
CA SER A 117 13.66 1.20 -24.69
C SER A 117 13.99 0.54 -23.34
N GLY A 118 13.34 -0.59 -23.06
CA GLY A 118 13.47 -1.31 -21.78
C GLY A 118 13.05 -0.47 -20.57
N ASP A 119 14.02 -0.17 -19.71
CA ASP A 119 13.89 0.63 -18.48
C ASP A 119 14.22 2.13 -18.68
N PHE A 120 14.46 2.56 -19.92
CA PHE A 120 14.74 3.94 -20.30
C PHE A 120 13.65 4.52 -21.20
N GLY A 121 13.40 5.82 -21.06
CA GLY A 121 12.50 6.62 -21.90
C GLY A 121 13.19 7.87 -22.43
N LYS A 122 12.77 8.32 -23.61
CA LYS A 122 13.30 9.49 -24.29
C LYS A 122 12.40 10.71 -24.04
N SER A 123 12.98 11.77 -23.48
CA SER A 123 12.25 12.99 -23.13
C SER A 123 11.68 13.69 -24.36
N ASN A 124 10.40 14.02 -24.31
CA ASN A 124 9.64 14.62 -25.41
C ASN A 124 10.02 16.09 -25.71
N TYR A 125 10.72 16.78 -24.79
CA TYR A 125 11.13 18.18 -24.98
C TYR A 125 12.63 18.36 -25.28
N CYS A 126 13.47 17.33 -25.07
CA CYS A 126 14.93 17.45 -25.26
C CYS A 126 15.61 16.24 -25.93
N ASP A 127 14.85 15.26 -26.43
CA ASP A 127 15.32 14.07 -27.16
C ASP A 127 16.32 13.16 -26.41
N LYS A 128 16.60 13.43 -25.12
CA LYS A 128 17.54 12.67 -24.30
C LYS A 128 16.89 11.49 -23.60
N TRP A 129 17.65 10.40 -23.48
CA TRP A 129 17.27 9.19 -22.75
C TRP A 129 17.57 9.32 -21.26
N PHE A 130 16.55 9.09 -20.44
CA PHE A 130 16.65 8.98 -18.98
C PHE A 130 16.00 7.68 -18.50
N MET A 131 16.33 7.24 -17.29
CA MET A 131 15.68 6.06 -16.70
C MET A 131 14.23 6.37 -16.36
N LEU A 132 13.34 5.39 -16.47
CA LEU A 132 11.93 5.55 -16.08
C LEU A 132 11.80 5.63 -14.55
N LEU A 133 10.98 6.53 -14.03
CA LEU A 133 10.74 6.70 -12.59
C LEU A 133 10.06 5.46 -11.99
N SER A 134 9.25 4.74 -12.76
CA SER A 134 8.66 3.46 -12.36
C SER A 134 9.71 2.41 -12.01
N VAL A 135 10.87 2.41 -12.68
CA VAL A 135 11.99 1.50 -12.41
C VAL A 135 12.58 1.80 -11.04
N ALA A 136 12.83 3.08 -10.74
CA ALA A 136 13.35 3.50 -9.44
C ALA A 136 12.36 3.21 -8.30
N ILE A 137 11.05 3.39 -8.53
CA ILE A 137 10.00 3.10 -7.54
C ILE A 137 9.87 1.59 -7.30
N ARG A 138 9.88 0.75 -8.34
CA ARG A 138 9.99 -0.71 -8.19
C ARG A 138 11.27 -1.10 -7.43
N GLY A 139 12.37 -0.37 -7.67
CA GLY A 139 13.65 -0.51 -6.98
C GLY A 139 13.71 0.03 -5.54
N GLY A 140 12.62 0.57 -4.99
CA GLY A 140 12.54 1.01 -3.59
C GLY A 140 12.62 2.52 -3.35
N LEU A 141 12.59 3.35 -4.39
CA LEU A 141 12.35 4.79 -4.26
C LEU A 141 10.95 5.07 -3.66
N PHE A 142 10.82 6.15 -2.88
CA PHE A 142 9.56 6.56 -2.22
C PHE A 142 8.87 5.51 -1.32
N HIS A 143 9.66 4.61 -0.71
CA HIS A 143 9.18 3.69 0.33
C HIS A 143 8.54 4.43 1.55
N PRO A 144 7.79 3.74 2.43
CA PRO A 144 7.20 4.36 3.62
C PRO A 144 8.24 5.06 4.52
N ASN A 145 7.91 6.25 5.05
CA ASN A 145 8.82 7.18 5.75
C ASN A 145 9.98 7.78 4.92
N CYS A 146 10.04 7.58 3.59
CA CYS A 146 11.03 8.25 2.73
C CYS A 146 11.00 9.79 2.88
N ARG A 147 12.16 10.45 2.75
CA ARG A 147 12.31 11.92 2.82
C ARG A 147 12.61 12.58 1.47
N HIS A 148 12.70 11.82 0.38
CA HIS A 148 13.00 12.38 -0.94
C HIS A 148 11.87 13.31 -1.40
N THR A 149 12.27 14.51 -1.82
CA THR A 149 11.47 15.36 -2.70
C THR A 149 11.90 15.15 -4.15
N MET A 150 11.04 15.60 -5.07
CA MET A 150 11.21 15.56 -6.51
C MET A 150 11.16 16.99 -7.03
N GLY A 151 12.21 17.41 -7.75
CA GLY A 151 12.27 18.70 -8.42
C GLY A 151 12.11 18.54 -9.93
N GLN A 152 11.81 19.65 -10.61
CA GLN A 152 11.81 19.69 -12.07
C GLN A 152 13.24 19.55 -12.59
N TYR A 153 13.45 18.66 -13.55
CA TYR A 153 14.65 18.71 -14.39
C TYR A 153 14.34 19.47 -15.67
N ILE A 154 15.23 20.39 -16.03
CA ILE A 154 15.20 21.14 -17.28
C ILE A 154 16.61 21.02 -17.86
N GLU A 155 16.73 20.37 -19.02
CA GLU A 155 18.00 20.23 -19.73
C GLU A 155 18.71 21.58 -19.93
N GLY A 156 20.05 21.59 -19.79
CA GLY A 156 20.87 22.81 -19.86
C GLY A 156 20.74 23.79 -18.68
N LEU A 157 19.62 23.80 -17.95
CA LEU A 157 19.34 24.75 -16.87
C LEU A 157 19.51 24.13 -15.46
N THR A 158 18.95 22.94 -15.23
CA THR A 158 18.99 22.26 -13.93
C THR A 158 20.34 21.57 -13.72
N LYS A 159 21.10 22.05 -12.74
CA LYS A 159 22.38 21.43 -12.33
C LYS A 159 22.12 20.19 -11.49
N ILE A 160 22.46 19.02 -12.01
CA ILE A 160 22.49 17.76 -11.25
C ILE A 160 23.56 17.91 -10.14
N PRO A 161 23.23 17.65 -8.86
CA PRO A 161 24.19 17.81 -7.77
C PRO A 161 25.21 16.66 -7.77
N GLN A 162 26.43 16.93 -7.30
CA GLN A 162 27.46 15.89 -7.18
C GLN A 162 27.05 14.81 -6.17
N PRO A 163 27.16 13.50 -6.49
CA PRO A 163 26.74 12.43 -5.59
C PRO A 163 27.42 12.50 -4.21
N ILE A 164 26.63 12.33 -3.15
CA ILE A 164 27.17 12.20 -1.79
C ILE A 164 27.89 10.84 -1.66
N PRO A 165 29.11 10.77 -1.11
CA PRO A 165 29.81 9.49 -0.89
C PRO A 165 29.00 8.50 -0.05
N ALA A 166 28.94 7.24 -0.49
CA ALA A 166 28.18 6.16 0.15
C ALA A 166 28.60 5.89 1.61
N GLU A 167 29.88 6.13 1.93
CA GLU A 167 30.41 6.09 3.30
C GLU A 167 29.70 7.13 4.18
N LYS A 168 29.71 8.41 3.79
CA LYS A 168 29.04 9.49 4.52
C LYS A 168 27.52 9.28 4.63
N ILE A 169 26.88 8.70 3.60
CA ILE A 169 25.46 8.31 3.67
C ILE A 169 25.24 7.26 4.77
N ARG A 170 26.12 6.25 4.83
CA ARG A 170 26.09 5.12 5.79
C ARG A 170 26.39 5.56 7.23
N GLU A 171 27.35 6.46 7.43
CA GLU A 171 27.67 7.06 8.73
C GLU A 171 26.47 7.82 9.30
N GLN A 172 25.92 8.76 8.53
CA GLN A 172 24.77 9.56 8.96
C GLN A 172 23.52 8.71 9.22
N ARG A 173 23.32 7.63 8.44
CA ARG A 173 22.29 6.61 8.69
C ARG A 173 22.48 5.96 10.06
N ALA A 174 23.69 5.50 10.37
CA ALA A 174 24.00 4.86 11.66
C ALA A 174 23.86 5.82 12.86
N LEU A 175 24.20 7.10 12.69
CA LEU A 175 23.98 8.14 13.71
C LEU A 175 22.48 8.39 13.95
N GLU A 176 21.67 8.52 12.89
CA GLU A 176 20.22 8.62 13.05
C GLU A 176 19.60 7.36 13.68
N GLU A 177 20.01 6.17 13.28
CA GLU A 177 19.52 4.91 13.85
C GLU A 177 19.80 4.81 15.36
N LYS A 178 21.01 5.23 15.80
CA LYS A 178 21.36 5.41 17.21
C LYS A 178 20.44 6.43 17.89
N GLN A 179 20.21 7.61 17.29
CA GLN A 179 19.28 8.61 17.82
C GLN A 179 17.86 8.03 17.99
N ARG A 180 17.33 7.33 16.98
CA ARG A 180 15.99 6.71 17.06
C ARG A 180 15.92 5.60 18.11
N ALA A 181 17.01 4.88 18.37
CA ALA A 181 17.07 3.92 19.46
C ALA A 181 16.98 4.59 20.84
N MET A 182 17.70 5.70 21.06
CA MET A 182 17.61 6.50 22.29
C MET A 182 16.20 7.12 22.47
N GLU A 183 15.62 7.68 21.41
CA GLU A 183 14.24 8.20 21.41
C GLU A 183 13.21 7.11 21.80
N ARG A 184 13.38 5.88 21.29
CA ARG A 184 12.53 4.73 21.68
C ARG A 184 12.68 4.38 23.17
N LYS A 185 13.90 4.35 23.72
CA LYS A 185 14.13 4.13 25.16
C LYS A 185 13.45 5.22 26.01
N ILE A 186 13.56 6.48 25.61
CA ILE A 186 12.92 7.62 26.29
C ILE A 186 11.40 7.50 26.23
N ARG A 187 10.79 7.18 25.07
CA ARG A 187 9.34 6.89 24.98
C ARG A 187 8.93 5.75 25.91
N ALA A 188 9.70 4.66 25.97
CA ALA A 188 9.41 3.53 26.86
C ALA A 188 9.48 3.91 28.35
N LEU A 189 10.49 4.68 28.76
CA LEU A 189 10.61 5.18 30.14
C LEU A 189 9.48 6.16 30.50
N LYS A 190 9.09 7.08 29.61
CA LYS A 190 7.93 7.97 29.83
C LYS A 190 6.64 7.17 30.06
N ARG A 191 6.36 6.14 29.24
CA ARG A 191 5.20 5.25 29.44
C ARG A 191 5.25 4.53 30.80
N LYS A 192 6.44 4.04 31.22
CA LYS A 192 6.61 3.42 32.55
C LYS A 192 6.40 4.41 33.71
N VAL A 193 6.78 5.67 33.55
CA VAL A 193 6.51 6.74 34.54
C VAL A 193 5.01 7.03 34.69
N GLU A 194 4.24 6.96 33.61
CA GLU A 194 2.79 7.23 33.62
C GLU A 194 1.96 6.01 34.08
N GLY A 195 2.33 4.80 33.64
CA GLY A 195 1.59 3.56 33.94
C GLY A 195 1.89 2.91 35.29
N THR A 196 2.80 3.47 36.10
CA THR A 196 3.18 2.89 37.41
C THR A 196 2.57 3.68 38.55
N GLN A 197 1.86 2.99 39.46
CA GLN A 197 1.28 3.61 40.67
C GLN A 197 2.26 3.67 41.86
N ASP A 198 3.20 2.72 41.95
CA ASP A 198 4.22 2.65 43.00
C ASP A 198 5.18 3.87 42.93
N GLU A 199 5.07 4.76 43.92
CA GLU A 199 5.90 5.96 43.99
C GLU A 199 7.41 5.71 43.95
N LYS A 200 7.89 4.61 44.54
CA LYS A 200 9.33 4.30 44.59
C LYS A 200 9.83 3.99 43.17
N LYS A 201 9.08 3.14 42.45
CA LYS A 201 9.36 2.81 41.03
C LYS A 201 9.16 4.03 40.11
N VAL A 202 8.16 4.88 40.36
CA VAL A 202 7.98 6.15 39.62
C VAL A 202 9.17 7.09 39.82
N LYS A 203 9.70 7.21 41.05
CA LYS A 203 10.90 8.01 41.36
C LYS A 203 12.14 7.44 40.65
N GLU A 204 12.30 6.11 40.62
CA GLU A 204 13.37 5.42 39.89
C GLU A 204 13.28 5.63 38.36
N TYR A 205 12.11 5.41 37.75
CA TYR A 205 11.91 5.62 36.31
C TYR A 205 12.05 7.09 35.92
N LYS A 206 11.66 8.05 36.77
CA LYS A 206 11.95 9.49 36.57
C LYS A 206 13.46 9.80 36.63
N ARG A 207 14.26 9.06 37.41
CA ARG A 207 15.72 9.18 37.40
C ARG A 207 16.32 8.64 36.09
N LYS A 208 16.00 7.39 35.74
CA LYS A 208 16.41 6.74 34.47
C LYS A 208 16.00 7.54 33.23
N LEU A 209 14.83 8.17 33.24
CA LEU A 209 14.36 9.05 32.17
C LEU A 209 15.26 10.29 31.99
N ARG A 210 15.69 10.93 33.09
CA ARG A 210 16.62 12.08 33.05
C ARG A 210 18.01 11.66 32.58
N GLU A 211 18.48 10.49 33.00
CA GLU A 211 19.74 9.87 32.56
C GLU A 211 19.76 9.65 31.04
N GLU A 212 18.78 8.94 30.48
CA GLU A 212 18.70 8.69 29.02
C GLU A 212 18.43 9.97 28.22
N GLN A 213 17.64 10.92 28.73
CA GLN A 213 17.49 12.24 28.11
C GLN A 213 18.78 13.08 28.19
N GLY A 214 19.67 12.83 29.16
CA GLY A 214 21.02 13.41 29.24
C GLY A 214 21.88 12.91 28.09
N LYS A 215 22.04 11.58 28.00
CA LYS A 215 22.78 10.90 26.93
C LYS A 215 22.30 11.31 25.53
N LEU A 216 20.99 11.49 25.32
CA LEU A 216 20.47 11.98 24.03
C LEU A 216 20.87 13.44 23.73
N ARG A 217 20.99 14.32 24.74
CA ARG A 217 21.49 15.69 24.54
C ARG A 217 22.98 15.70 24.26
N GLU A 218 23.76 14.87 24.96
CA GLU A 218 25.20 14.71 24.75
C GLU A 218 25.48 14.17 23.34
N PHE A 219 24.87 13.04 22.96
CA PHE A 219 25.02 12.42 21.63
C PHE A 219 24.58 13.33 20.46
N ILE A 220 23.55 14.17 20.66
CA ILE A 220 23.14 15.16 19.64
C ILE A 220 24.11 16.37 19.62
N LYS A 221 24.77 16.71 20.72
CA LYS A 221 25.80 17.76 20.78
C LYS A 221 27.13 17.30 20.17
N GLU A 222 27.46 16.02 20.29
CA GLU A 222 28.66 15.39 19.69
C GLU A 222 28.57 15.29 18.15
N HIS A 223 27.37 15.41 17.59
CA HIS A 223 27.06 15.25 16.16
C HIS A 223 26.05 16.30 15.68
N ASP A 224 26.18 17.56 16.13
CA ASP A 224 25.16 18.60 15.87
C ASP A 224 25.13 19.09 14.41
N ASP A 225 26.17 18.79 13.63
CA ASP A 225 26.22 18.96 12.18
C ASP A 225 25.21 18.06 11.43
N VAL A 226 24.94 16.86 11.96
CA VAL A 226 24.01 15.87 11.38
C VAL A 226 22.69 15.79 12.14
N LEU A 227 22.76 15.69 13.46
CA LEU A 227 21.63 15.31 14.31
C LEU A 227 20.89 16.53 14.87
N ARG A 228 19.57 16.40 14.98
CA ARG A 228 18.70 17.44 15.56
C ARG A 228 17.66 16.79 16.47
N ARG A 229 17.45 17.38 17.66
CA ARG A 229 16.52 16.88 18.66
C ARG A 229 15.09 17.30 18.33
N ASP A 230 14.22 16.33 18.12
CA ASP A 230 12.82 16.53 17.79
C ASP A 230 11.95 16.06 18.97
N TYR A 231 11.47 17.01 19.79
CA TYR A 231 10.67 16.73 20.97
C TYR A 231 9.34 16.01 20.66
N SER A 232 8.79 16.15 19.44
CA SER A 232 7.57 15.44 19.03
C SER A 232 7.79 13.92 18.96
N ARG A 233 9.02 13.46 18.74
CA ARG A 233 9.41 12.03 18.74
C ARG A 233 9.63 11.47 20.13
N GLU A 234 9.79 12.31 21.15
CA GLU A 234 9.75 11.88 22.54
C GLU A 234 8.35 11.94 23.16
N LYS A 235 7.32 12.36 22.41
CA LYS A 235 5.93 12.39 22.89
C LYS A 235 5.44 10.95 23.14
N ILE A 236 4.59 10.80 24.14
CA ILE A 236 3.82 9.58 24.39
C ILE A 236 2.33 9.91 24.32
N TYR A 237 1.53 8.87 24.14
CA TYR A 237 0.09 8.94 24.02
C TYR A 237 -0.52 7.93 24.98
N SER A 238 -1.47 8.38 25.79
CA SER A 238 -2.23 7.57 26.73
C SER A 238 -3.73 7.80 26.47
N GLY A 239 -4.55 6.77 26.73
CA GLY A 239 -6.01 6.80 26.49
C GLY A 239 -6.80 7.68 27.47
N LYS A 240 -6.15 8.62 28.16
CA LYS A 240 -6.81 9.68 28.92
C LYS A 240 -6.60 10.97 28.15
N GLY A 241 -7.67 11.50 27.56
CA GLY A 241 -7.65 12.55 26.51
C GLY A 241 -7.15 13.95 26.91
N GLU A 242 -6.29 14.09 27.92
CA GLU A 242 -5.68 15.35 28.33
C GLU A 242 -4.32 15.61 27.64
N PRO A 243 -4.15 16.69 26.86
CA PRO A 243 -2.88 17.03 26.24
C PRO A 243 -1.89 17.67 27.25
N LYS A 244 -1.31 16.89 28.16
CA LYS A 244 -0.31 17.36 29.15
C LYS A 244 1.12 17.51 28.60
N GLN A 245 1.25 18.33 27.55
CA GLN A 245 2.44 19.15 27.31
C GLN A 245 2.15 20.25 26.28
N ALA A 246 1.73 21.42 26.76
CA ALA A 246 2.02 22.65 26.04
C ALA A 246 3.54 22.83 26.03
N ALA A 247 4.13 23.14 24.87
CA ALA A 247 5.51 23.58 24.82
C ALA A 247 5.64 24.93 25.56
N PRO A 248 6.72 25.21 26.28
CA PRO A 248 6.97 26.55 26.80
C PRO A 248 7.17 27.49 25.61
N ARG A 249 6.12 28.23 25.26
CA ARG A 249 6.22 29.38 24.36
C ARG A 249 7.02 30.43 25.12
N THR A 250 8.28 30.62 24.75
CA THR A 250 9.10 31.71 25.27
C THR A 250 8.36 33.02 24.97
N GLU A 251 8.04 33.79 26.00
CA GLU A 251 7.62 35.17 25.79
C GLU A 251 8.85 35.95 25.34
N GLU A 252 8.88 36.34 24.07
CA GLU A 252 9.88 37.28 23.57
C GLU A 252 9.61 38.63 24.23
N ALA A 253 10.55 39.08 25.05
CA ALA A 253 10.43 40.35 25.76
C ALA A 253 10.27 41.51 24.76
N PRO A 254 9.44 42.53 25.07
CA PRO A 254 9.12 43.59 24.12
C PRO A 254 10.37 44.36 23.72
N VAL A 255 10.80 44.21 22.46
CA VAL A 255 11.97 44.90 21.94
C VAL A 255 11.66 46.39 21.84
N LYS A 256 12.33 47.17 22.69
CA LYS A 256 12.13 48.61 22.82
C LYS A 256 12.58 49.31 21.53
N ALA A 257 11.65 49.98 20.86
CA ALA A 257 11.96 50.81 19.71
C ALA A 257 12.91 51.95 20.10
N THR A 258 13.88 52.24 19.21
CA THR A 258 14.73 53.43 19.25
C THR A 258 14.84 53.98 17.84
N ASP A 259 14.45 55.24 17.67
CA ASP A 259 14.29 55.88 16.37
C ASP A 259 15.63 56.13 15.65
N THR A 260 15.63 56.05 14.33
CA THR A 260 16.46 56.93 13.48
C THR A 260 15.85 57.01 12.07
N GLU A 261 15.91 58.20 11.46
CA GLU A 261 15.12 58.55 10.27
C GLU A 261 15.74 58.09 8.94
N SER A 262 14.91 57.93 7.89
CA SER A 262 15.11 58.68 6.63
C SER A 262 13.99 58.50 5.59
N LYS A 263 13.14 59.53 5.46
CA LYS A 263 12.58 60.09 4.20
C LYS A 263 11.66 59.22 3.31
N ASN A 264 10.35 59.37 3.53
CA ASN A 264 9.29 59.87 2.62
C ASN A 264 9.54 60.00 1.09
N PRO A 265 8.47 59.99 0.24
CA PRO A 265 7.07 59.55 0.48
C PRO A 265 6.42 58.75 -0.67
N VAL A 266 5.20 58.23 -0.41
CA VAL A 266 4.22 57.82 -1.44
C VAL A 266 3.19 58.96 -1.66
N PRO A 267 2.72 59.23 -2.89
CA PRO A 267 1.53 60.05 -3.15
C PRO A 267 0.26 59.20 -3.25
N THR A 268 -0.81 59.61 -2.57
CA THR A 268 -2.10 58.92 -2.50
C THR A 268 -3.20 59.53 -3.37
N ASP A 269 -4.23 58.71 -3.64
CA ASP A 269 -5.64 59.03 -3.91
C ASP A 269 -6.06 59.89 -5.12
N LYS A 270 -6.92 59.29 -5.97
CA LYS A 270 -8.16 59.90 -6.53
C LYS A 270 -9.01 58.92 -7.34
N GLU A 271 -10.21 58.62 -6.83
CA GLU A 271 -11.43 58.44 -7.63
C GLU A 271 -11.98 59.82 -8.08
N PRO A 272 -13.05 59.94 -8.92
CA PRO A 272 -13.88 58.91 -9.55
C PRO A 272 -14.08 59.11 -11.08
N ASN A 273 -14.73 58.15 -11.78
CA ASN A 273 -16.06 58.37 -12.40
C ASN A 273 -16.60 57.16 -13.20
N ILE A 274 -17.93 57.15 -13.41
CA ILE A 274 -18.67 56.26 -14.33
C ILE A 274 -19.15 57.08 -15.55
N PRO A 275 -19.13 56.50 -16.75
CA PRO A 275 -20.19 56.75 -17.74
C PRO A 275 -20.82 55.45 -18.27
N GLN A 276 -22.11 55.50 -18.66
CA GLN A 276 -22.83 54.42 -19.34
C GLN A 276 -23.14 54.80 -20.80
N SER A 277 -22.75 53.94 -21.75
CA SER A 277 -23.20 53.87 -23.15
C SER A 277 -22.41 52.76 -23.85
N ASP A 278 -22.90 51.98 -24.82
CA ASP A 278 -24.26 51.77 -25.34
C ASP A 278 -24.40 50.30 -25.79
N ASN A 279 -25.63 49.82 -26.04
CA ASN A 279 -25.87 48.48 -26.58
C ASN A 279 -25.57 48.42 -28.10
N ASN A 280 -24.79 47.43 -28.56
CA ASN A 280 -25.11 46.69 -29.79
C ASN A 280 -24.26 45.42 -30.01
N VAL A 281 -24.97 44.31 -30.25
CA VAL A 281 -24.65 43.11 -31.05
C VAL A 281 -23.19 42.83 -31.45
N SER A 282 -22.62 41.72 -30.96
CA SER A 282 -22.11 40.57 -31.77
C SER A 282 -21.49 39.49 -30.88
N GLU A 283 -21.78 38.22 -31.15
CA GLU A 283 -20.90 37.11 -30.72
C GLU A 283 -19.67 37.07 -31.64
N PRO A 284 -18.52 36.58 -31.15
CA PRO A 284 -18.15 35.24 -31.60
C PRO A 284 -17.50 34.34 -30.53
N GLU A 285 -17.73 33.03 -30.71
CA GLU A 285 -16.86 31.89 -30.42
C GLU A 285 -15.60 32.13 -29.56
N ASN A 286 -15.69 31.78 -28.27
CA ASN A 286 -14.51 31.61 -27.41
C ASN A 286 -14.16 30.12 -27.28
N ASN A 287 -13.16 29.67 -28.04
CA ASN A 287 -12.55 28.34 -27.85
C ASN A 287 -11.81 28.30 -26.49
N VAL A 288 -12.39 27.63 -25.50
CA VAL A 288 -11.75 27.33 -24.22
C VAL A 288 -11.79 25.82 -23.98
N SER A 289 -10.75 25.14 -24.46
CA SER A 289 -10.55 23.70 -24.23
C SER A 289 -10.48 23.41 -22.73
N LYS A 290 -11.35 22.52 -22.23
CA LYS A 290 -11.26 22.03 -20.85
C LYS A 290 -10.14 20.99 -20.74
N PRO A 291 -9.37 20.96 -19.64
CA PRO A 291 -8.26 20.03 -19.48
C PRO A 291 -8.76 18.60 -19.26
N GLU A 292 -8.11 17.64 -19.94
CA GLU A 292 -8.36 16.21 -19.80
C GLU A 292 -7.81 15.69 -18.46
N ASN A 293 -8.60 14.86 -17.76
CA ASN A 293 -8.18 14.23 -16.50
C ASN A 293 -7.46 12.91 -16.78
N ASN A 294 -6.14 12.89 -16.66
CA ASN A 294 -5.33 11.70 -16.88
C ASN A 294 -5.31 10.77 -15.65
N GLU A 295 -5.51 9.47 -15.89
CA GLU A 295 -5.32 8.40 -14.91
C GLU A 295 -4.03 7.64 -15.22
N ASN A 296 -3.11 7.58 -14.26
CA ASN A 296 -1.97 6.66 -14.30
C ASN A 296 -1.97 5.80 -13.02
N THR A 297 -1.92 4.48 -13.18
CA THR A 297 -2.15 3.50 -12.11
C THR A 297 -0.91 3.23 -11.28
N MET A 298 -0.95 3.71 -10.04
CA MET A 298 0.18 3.82 -9.12
C MET A 298 0.68 2.50 -8.52
N ASN A 299 1.62 1.83 -9.20
CA ASN A 299 2.39 0.70 -8.63
C ASN A 299 3.48 1.17 -7.64
N PHE A 300 3.05 1.75 -6.51
CA PHE A 300 3.92 1.92 -5.34
C PHE A 300 3.99 0.63 -4.52
N VAL A 301 5.14 0.44 -3.85
CA VAL A 301 5.24 -0.49 -2.71
C VAL A 301 4.14 -0.16 -1.69
N GLN A 302 3.21 -1.10 -1.51
CA GLN A 302 2.15 -1.01 -0.52
C GLN A 302 2.71 -1.27 0.89
N PRO A 303 2.07 -0.77 1.97
CA PRO A 303 2.39 -1.23 3.32
C PRO A 303 2.17 -2.75 3.43
N GLU A 304 3.01 -3.42 4.22
CA GLU A 304 2.86 -4.87 4.49
C GLU A 304 1.44 -5.19 4.98
N PRO A 305 0.81 -6.30 4.52
CA PRO A 305 -0.56 -6.64 4.89
C PRO A 305 -0.72 -6.81 6.41
N ILE A 306 -1.86 -6.34 6.93
CA ILE A 306 -2.16 -6.26 8.36
C ILE A 306 -2.97 -7.49 8.79
N LYS A 307 -2.59 -8.11 9.92
CA LYS A 307 -3.39 -9.15 10.58
C LYS A 307 -4.50 -8.50 11.42
N PRO A 308 -5.77 -8.89 11.25
CA PRO A 308 -6.83 -8.53 12.20
C PRO A 308 -6.48 -9.04 13.59
N VAL A 309 -6.61 -8.17 14.60
CA VAL A 309 -6.41 -8.53 16.01
C VAL A 309 -7.79 -8.56 16.67
N GLN A 310 -8.20 -9.71 17.18
CA GLN A 310 -9.40 -9.80 18.00
C GLN A 310 -9.16 -9.11 19.36
N SER A 311 -10.14 -8.33 19.80
CA SER A 311 -10.18 -7.77 21.15
C SER A 311 -10.69 -8.83 22.12
N ASN A 312 -9.82 -9.32 22.99
CA ASN A 312 -10.23 -10.15 24.12
C ASN A 312 -10.87 -9.25 25.20
N GLU A 313 -12.19 -9.11 25.13
CA GLU A 313 -13.01 -8.87 26.32
C GLU A 313 -13.41 -10.23 26.92
N ASP A 314 -13.79 -10.25 28.19
CA ASP A 314 -14.21 -11.42 29.00
C ASP A 314 -13.21 -12.60 29.12
N THR A 315 -12.41 -12.56 30.19
CA THR A 315 -12.63 -13.43 31.37
C THR A 315 -11.91 -12.83 32.59
N ASP A 316 -12.64 -12.52 33.65
CA ASP A 316 -12.09 -12.14 34.95
C ASP A 316 -12.10 -13.39 35.85
N ASP A 317 -10.93 -13.97 36.12
CA ASP A 317 -10.78 -15.09 37.06
C ASP A 317 -9.33 -15.19 37.57
N THR A 318 -9.16 -15.11 38.89
CA THR A 318 -7.86 -15.32 39.57
C THR A 318 -7.83 -16.68 40.25
N PRO A 319 -6.67 -17.34 40.29
CA PRO A 319 -6.16 -17.66 41.62
C PRO A 319 -4.66 -17.40 41.85
N THR A 320 -4.39 -16.81 43.03
CA THR A 320 -3.30 -17.00 44.00
C THR A 320 -1.99 -17.71 43.58
N ALA A 321 -0.87 -17.09 43.96
CA ALA A 321 0.49 -17.55 43.71
C ALA A 321 0.99 -18.72 44.59
N VAL A 322 2.07 -19.36 44.12
CA VAL A 322 3.11 -20.04 44.92
C VAL A 322 4.47 -19.58 44.41
N VAL A 323 5.50 -19.56 45.28
CA VAL A 323 6.88 -19.16 44.97
C VAL A 323 7.84 -20.27 45.40
N SER A 324 8.86 -20.56 44.60
CA SER A 324 10.06 -21.32 44.98
C SER A 324 11.22 -20.98 44.03
N ASP A 325 12.41 -20.78 44.59
CA ASP A 325 13.65 -20.40 43.88
C ASP A 325 14.57 -21.63 43.63
N GLU A 326 15.81 -21.37 43.19
CA GLU A 326 16.98 -22.29 43.16
C GLU A 326 16.99 -23.44 42.11
N ALA A 327 18.13 -24.06 41.77
CA ALA A 327 19.49 -23.56 41.47
C ALA A 327 20.34 -24.67 40.79
N ASP A 328 21.29 -24.26 39.94
CA ASP A 328 22.61 -24.85 39.61
C ASP A 328 22.88 -26.34 39.23
N GLU A 329 23.74 -26.45 38.21
CA GLU A 329 24.87 -27.39 37.98
C GLU A 329 24.72 -28.93 37.69
N ALA A 330 25.47 -29.33 36.64
CA ALA A 330 26.40 -30.48 36.58
C ALA A 330 25.85 -31.94 36.45
N VAL A 331 26.59 -32.94 35.90
CA VAL A 331 27.63 -33.03 34.83
C VAL A 331 27.82 -34.52 34.45
N GLU A 332 28.60 -34.82 33.39
CA GLU A 332 29.31 -36.10 33.11
C GLU A 332 28.63 -37.31 32.40
N THR A 333 29.31 -37.79 31.34
CA THR A 333 29.62 -39.19 30.89
C THR A 333 28.57 -40.33 30.87
N ALA A 334 28.71 -41.41 30.08
CA ALA A 334 29.45 -41.73 28.83
C ALA A 334 29.05 -43.18 28.38
N GLU A 335 29.85 -43.80 27.49
CA GLU A 335 29.83 -45.23 27.07
C GLU A 335 28.75 -45.66 26.06
N THR A 336 28.93 -46.69 25.21
CA THR A 336 30.11 -47.24 24.46
C THR A 336 29.59 -48.11 23.29
N THR A 337 30.48 -48.80 22.55
CA THR A 337 30.26 -49.89 21.56
C THR A 337 29.77 -49.48 20.17
N GLU A 338 30.47 -49.76 19.06
CA GLU A 338 30.88 -51.05 18.41
C GLU A 338 29.77 -51.67 17.52
N ASN A 339 30.01 -52.23 16.32
CA ASN A 339 31.25 -52.47 15.55
C ASN A 339 30.92 -52.79 14.04
N VAL A 340 31.94 -53.15 13.25
CA VAL A 340 31.94 -54.16 12.14
C VAL A 340 31.69 -53.75 10.66
N GLN A 341 32.79 -53.87 9.90
CA GLN A 341 33.00 -54.46 8.55
C GLN A 341 33.26 -53.62 7.27
N GLU A 342 34.26 -54.13 6.53
CA GLU A 342 34.86 -53.63 5.28
C GLU A 342 34.28 -54.36 4.04
N THR A 343 34.49 -53.84 2.82
CA THR A 343 35.45 -54.45 1.86
C THR A 343 35.70 -53.66 0.55
N VAL A 344 36.85 -52.99 0.48
CA VAL A 344 37.91 -53.23 -0.52
C VAL A 344 37.55 -53.28 -2.03
N LYS A 345 37.85 -52.19 -2.78
CA LYS A 345 38.91 -52.17 -3.84
C LYS A 345 39.21 -50.78 -4.47
N GLN A 346 40.51 -50.51 -4.62
CA GLN A 346 41.15 -49.45 -5.44
C GLN A 346 41.55 -50.06 -6.83
N PRO A 347 42.42 -49.48 -7.71
CA PRO A 347 43.15 -48.17 -7.75
C PRO A 347 42.93 -47.41 -9.11
N VAL A 348 43.63 -46.34 -9.57
CA VAL A 348 45.08 -46.04 -9.70
C VAL A 348 45.31 -44.54 -10.00
N GLU A 349 46.17 -43.85 -9.21
CA GLU A 349 47.16 -42.77 -9.55
C GLU A 349 46.72 -41.52 -10.39
N THR A 350 47.44 -40.39 -10.56
CA THR A 350 48.76 -39.79 -10.17
C THR A 350 48.61 -38.24 -10.26
N VAL A 351 49.36 -37.30 -9.65
CA VAL A 351 50.28 -37.24 -8.47
C VAL A 351 50.70 -35.75 -8.21
N THR A 352 51.01 -35.34 -6.96
CA THR A 352 51.77 -34.11 -6.51
C THR A 352 51.22 -32.68 -6.82
N ASP A 353 51.46 -31.61 -6.02
CA ASP A 353 52.17 -31.47 -4.72
C ASP A 353 51.82 -30.19 -3.91
N SER A 354 52.45 -30.04 -2.73
CA SER A 354 52.72 -28.81 -1.94
C SER A 354 51.67 -28.29 -0.92
N GLU A 355 51.61 -29.01 0.21
CA GLU A 355 51.79 -28.54 1.61
C GLU A 355 50.88 -27.46 2.27
N GLU A 356 50.61 -27.69 3.56
CA GLU A 356 49.82 -26.87 4.49
C GLU A 356 50.63 -25.67 5.03
N ALA A 357 50.10 -24.65 5.73
CA ALA A 357 48.87 -24.48 6.52
C ALA A 357 48.48 -22.97 6.53
N VAL A 358 47.50 -22.39 7.27
CA VAL A 358 46.79 -22.76 8.52
C VAL A 358 45.32 -22.32 8.46
N GLN A 359 44.48 -23.01 9.24
CA GLN A 359 43.07 -22.79 9.59
C GLN A 359 42.53 -21.35 9.58
N ASN A 360 41.33 -21.19 9.00
CA ASN A 360 40.18 -20.60 9.70
C ASN A 360 38.87 -21.20 9.13
N PHE A 361 37.85 -21.34 9.96
CA PHE A 361 36.58 -21.98 9.58
C PHE A 361 35.70 -21.06 8.70
N THR A 362 35.28 -21.57 7.55
CA THR A 362 34.06 -21.17 6.86
C THR A 362 33.22 -22.42 6.62
N ASP A 363 32.02 -22.46 7.22
CA ASP A 363 31.09 -23.58 7.10
C ASP A 363 30.17 -23.35 5.89
N ASP A 364 30.55 -23.94 4.76
CA ASP A 364 29.76 -23.97 3.52
C ASP A 364 29.15 -25.37 3.35
N THR A 365 27.85 -25.51 3.61
CA THR A 365 27.02 -26.55 2.98
C THR A 365 25.69 -25.96 2.53
N VAL A 366 25.67 -25.51 1.26
CA VAL A 366 24.41 -25.31 0.53
C VAL A 366 23.94 -26.66 0.04
N ASP A 367 22.93 -27.24 0.70
CA ASP A 367 22.25 -28.43 0.20
C ASP A 367 21.28 -28.04 -0.93
N ASN A 368 21.68 -28.33 -2.17
CA ASN A 368 20.84 -28.23 -3.35
C ASN A 368 20.32 -29.62 -3.73
N SER A 369 19.34 -30.14 -2.98
CA SER A 369 18.69 -31.41 -3.32
C SER A 369 17.17 -31.44 -3.10
N ASP A 370 16.45 -30.52 -3.78
CA ASP A 370 15.00 -30.67 -4.06
C ASP A 370 14.55 -29.89 -5.33
N GLU A 371 15.27 -30.06 -6.45
CA GLU A 371 14.82 -29.56 -7.77
C GLU A 371 13.85 -30.55 -8.47
N SER A 372 12.55 -30.46 -8.14
CA SER A 372 11.40 -30.78 -9.02
C SER A 372 10.12 -30.32 -8.29
N ASP A 373 9.19 -29.55 -8.87
CA ASP A 373 8.86 -29.35 -10.28
C ASP A 373 8.91 -27.85 -10.69
N ILE A 374 10.09 -27.33 -11.03
CA ILE A 374 10.13 -26.15 -11.91
C ILE A 374 9.77 -26.63 -13.32
N ILE A 375 8.51 -26.45 -13.70
CA ILE A 375 8.02 -26.65 -15.06
C ILE A 375 8.97 -25.95 -16.04
N GLU A 376 9.44 -26.67 -17.06
CA GLU A 376 10.37 -26.15 -18.07
C GLU A 376 9.96 -24.76 -18.54
N ILE A 377 10.88 -23.79 -18.50
CA ILE A 377 10.67 -22.44 -19.04
C ILE A 377 10.64 -22.53 -20.58
N ARG A 378 9.48 -22.93 -21.10
CA ARG A 378 9.13 -22.94 -22.51
C ARG A 378 8.35 -21.66 -22.82
N GLN A 379 8.66 -21.06 -23.97
CA GLN A 379 8.28 -19.69 -24.37
C GLN A 379 9.02 -18.60 -23.57
N LEU A 380 9.94 -17.82 -24.12
CA LEU A 380 10.39 -17.66 -25.51
C LEU A 380 9.29 -17.20 -26.50
N ALA A 381 9.17 -15.88 -26.65
CA ALA A 381 8.64 -15.21 -27.85
C ALA A 381 7.19 -15.55 -28.29
N GLN A 382 6.24 -15.59 -27.35
CA GLN A 382 4.91 -15.03 -27.65
C GLN A 382 4.91 -13.52 -27.31
N LYS A 383 4.21 -12.71 -28.11
CA LYS A 383 3.89 -11.31 -27.79
C LYS A 383 3.03 -11.26 -26.52
N ASN A 384 2.73 -10.05 -25.99
CA ASN A 384 1.50 -9.86 -25.22
C ASN A 384 0.36 -10.46 -26.07
N GLU A 385 -0.26 -11.53 -25.57
CA GLU A 385 -1.20 -12.35 -26.36
C GLU A 385 -2.59 -11.68 -26.42
N PHE A 386 -2.75 -10.57 -25.69
CA PHE A 386 -3.97 -9.82 -25.53
C PHE A 386 -3.67 -8.38 -25.05
N ASP A 387 -3.63 -7.38 -25.94
CA ASP A 387 -3.85 -5.98 -25.54
C ASP A 387 -5.34 -5.67 -25.78
N TYR A 388 -6.03 -5.08 -24.79
CA TYR A 388 -7.42 -4.67 -24.96
C TYR A 388 -7.56 -3.54 -26.00
N ARG A 389 -6.47 -2.81 -26.30
CA ARG A 389 -6.43 -1.72 -27.30
C ARG A 389 -6.46 -2.21 -28.74
N ASP A 390 -6.22 -3.50 -28.98
CA ASP A 390 -6.42 -4.13 -30.30
C ASP A 390 -7.91 -4.24 -30.68
N TYR A 391 -8.82 -3.86 -29.77
CA TYR A 391 -10.28 -3.88 -29.93
C TYR A 391 -10.86 -2.46 -29.88
N GLU A 392 -11.85 -2.20 -30.74
CA GLU A 392 -12.52 -0.91 -30.83
C GLU A 392 -13.40 -0.60 -29.60
N GLU A 393 -13.48 0.67 -29.24
CA GLU A 393 -14.43 1.14 -28.23
C GLU A 393 -15.83 1.28 -28.82
N VAL A 394 -16.81 0.64 -28.18
CA VAL A 394 -18.23 0.84 -28.52
C VAL A 394 -18.73 2.08 -27.79
N ILE A 395 -19.24 3.04 -28.56
CA ILE A 395 -19.82 4.29 -28.09
C ILE A 395 -21.34 4.27 -28.34
N ASP A 396 -22.11 4.30 -27.27
CA ASP A 396 -23.57 4.32 -27.19
C ASP A 396 -23.95 5.05 -25.88
N GLU A 397 -24.03 6.37 -25.93
CA GLU A 397 -24.32 7.21 -24.76
C GLU A 397 -25.77 7.04 -24.26
N GLU A 398 -26.71 6.68 -25.13
CA GLU A 398 -28.13 6.44 -24.77
C GLU A 398 -28.27 5.20 -23.87
N SER A 399 -27.49 4.16 -24.13
CA SER A 399 -27.40 2.99 -23.25
C SER A 399 -26.76 3.33 -21.89
N VAL A 400 -25.87 4.31 -21.82
CA VAL A 400 -25.26 4.79 -20.57
C VAL A 400 -26.27 5.59 -19.72
N ASP A 401 -27.13 6.40 -20.33
CA ASP A 401 -28.22 7.07 -19.63
C ASP A 401 -29.34 6.11 -19.22
N SER A 402 -29.65 5.12 -20.06
CA SER A 402 -30.55 4.00 -19.73
C SER A 402 -30.03 3.21 -18.52
N LEU A 403 -28.73 2.95 -18.46
CA LEU A 403 -28.06 2.31 -17.33
C LEU A 403 -28.14 3.14 -16.04
N LYS A 404 -27.85 4.46 -16.10
CA LYS A 404 -28.00 5.37 -14.94
C LYS A 404 -29.40 5.31 -14.36
N LYS A 405 -30.43 5.26 -15.21
CA LYS A 405 -31.82 5.11 -14.79
C LYS A 405 -32.08 3.74 -14.16
N TYR A 406 -31.71 2.65 -14.83
CA TYR A 406 -31.90 1.28 -14.32
C TYR A 406 -31.29 1.09 -12.92
N VAL A 407 -30.03 1.49 -12.73
CA VAL A 407 -29.30 1.29 -11.47
C VAL A 407 -29.89 2.12 -10.32
N LYS A 408 -30.43 3.30 -10.63
CA LYS A 408 -31.12 4.15 -9.65
C LYS A 408 -32.51 3.60 -9.30
N ASP A 409 -33.31 3.25 -10.30
CA ASP A 409 -34.73 2.94 -10.13
C ASP A 409 -34.94 1.48 -9.65
N GLU A 410 -34.15 0.51 -10.13
CA GLU A 410 -34.29 -0.93 -9.78
C GLU A 410 -33.34 -1.39 -8.67
N MET A 411 -32.11 -0.87 -8.61
CA MET A 411 -31.11 -1.25 -7.59
C MET A 411 -30.99 -0.26 -6.43
N GLY A 412 -31.66 0.90 -6.51
CA GLY A 412 -31.60 1.95 -5.48
C GLY A 412 -30.24 2.65 -5.33
N ILE A 413 -29.28 2.38 -6.21
CA ILE A 413 -27.92 2.95 -6.14
C ILE A 413 -27.93 4.30 -6.88
N SER A 414 -27.84 5.39 -6.10
CA SER A 414 -28.02 6.76 -6.61
C SER A 414 -26.90 7.28 -7.51
N TYR A 415 -25.74 6.64 -7.52
CA TYR A 415 -24.58 7.07 -8.31
C TYR A 415 -23.62 5.90 -8.61
N ILE A 416 -23.11 5.87 -9.84
CA ILE A 416 -22.00 5.00 -10.28
C ILE A 416 -20.76 5.88 -10.39
N ALA A 417 -19.68 5.55 -9.67
CA ALA A 417 -18.43 6.31 -9.79
C ALA A 417 -17.73 6.00 -11.13
N GLY A 418 -17.19 7.01 -11.81
CA GLY A 418 -16.54 6.84 -13.13
C GLY A 418 -17.51 6.71 -14.31
N ILE A 419 -18.82 6.92 -14.10
CA ILE A 419 -19.84 6.86 -15.16
C ILE A 419 -19.68 7.92 -16.25
N ASP A 420 -18.92 8.98 -15.96
CA ASP A 420 -18.47 10.03 -16.89
C ASP A 420 -17.50 9.53 -17.98
N LYS A 421 -16.94 8.32 -17.81
CA LYS A 421 -15.98 7.71 -18.73
C LYS A 421 -16.51 6.45 -19.42
N LEU A 422 -17.73 6.03 -19.09
CA LEU A 422 -18.37 4.89 -19.72
C LEU A 422 -18.94 5.32 -21.06
N LYS A 423 -18.56 4.62 -22.13
CA LYS A 423 -18.93 4.93 -23.51
C LYS A 423 -20.10 4.07 -24.00
N ASN A 424 -20.30 2.86 -23.48
CA ASN A 424 -21.54 2.10 -23.65
C ASN A 424 -22.02 1.50 -22.33
N GLY A 425 -23.34 1.47 -22.12
CA GLY A 425 -23.98 0.94 -20.92
C GLY A 425 -24.27 -0.56 -20.97
N HIS A 426 -24.23 -1.19 -22.15
CA HIS A 426 -24.72 -2.57 -22.37
C HIS A 426 -23.98 -3.62 -21.51
N VAL A 427 -22.64 -3.62 -21.54
CA VAL A 427 -21.84 -4.62 -20.80
C VAL A 427 -22.08 -4.50 -19.30
N VAL A 428 -22.08 -3.26 -18.78
CA VAL A 428 -22.35 -3.00 -17.35
C VAL A 428 -23.80 -3.35 -17.01
N GLY A 429 -24.75 -3.08 -17.89
CA GLY A 429 -26.16 -3.44 -17.74
C GLY A 429 -26.37 -4.95 -17.63
N GLU A 430 -25.69 -5.75 -18.45
CA GLU A 430 -25.76 -7.21 -18.41
C GLU A 430 -25.16 -7.81 -17.12
N ILE A 431 -24.04 -7.24 -16.64
CA ILE A 431 -23.45 -7.58 -15.33
C ILE A 431 -24.43 -7.22 -14.20
N LEU A 432 -24.96 -6.00 -14.20
CA LEU A 432 -25.81 -5.50 -13.12
C LEU A 432 -27.21 -6.13 -13.12
N SER A 433 -27.77 -6.50 -14.27
CA SER A 433 -29.01 -7.28 -14.34
C SER A 433 -28.81 -8.71 -13.82
N THR A 434 -27.63 -9.30 -14.05
CA THR A 434 -27.26 -10.60 -13.47
C THR A 434 -27.17 -10.49 -11.95
N ILE A 435 -26.51 -9.45 -11.45
CA ILE A 435 -26.40 -9.16 -10.01
C ILE A 435 -27.78 -8.91 -9.40
N LYS A 436 -28.65 -8.10 -10.04
CA LYS A 436 -29.99 -7.81 -9.53
C LYS A 436 -30.86 -9.07 -9.46
N SER A 437 -30.84 -9.92 -10.49
CA SER A 437 -31.54 -11.22 -10.46
C SER A 437 -31.02 -12.18 -9.37
N LEU A 438 -29.79 -11.99 -8.87
CA LEU A 438 -29.26 -12.73 -7.72
C LEU A 438 -29.65 -12.07 -6.39
N SER A 439 -29.59 -10.73 -6.30
CA SER A 439 -30.08 -9.94 -5.17
C SER A 439 -31.56 -10.21 -4.87
N ASP A 440 -32.41 -10.31 -5.90
CA ASP A 440 -33.84 -10.61 -5.74
C ASP A 440 -34.10 -12.03 -5.21
N LYS A 441 -33.11 -12.94 -5.31
CA LYS A 441 -33.19 -14.31 -4.76
C LYS A 441 -32.52 -14.46 -3.40
N TYR A 442 -31.35 -13.84 -3.18
CA TYR A 442 -30.50 -14.10 -2.00
C TYR A 442 -30.18 -12.86 -1.15
N GLY A 443 -30.64 -11.67 -1.55
CA GLY A 443 -30.50 -10.41 -0.82
C GLY A 443 -29.48 -9.43 -1.42
N GLU A 444 -29.71 -8.13 -1.23
CA GLU A 444 -28.83 -7.07 -1.74
C GLU A 444 -27.45 -7.08 -1.07
N CYS A 445 -26.42 -7.34 -1.87
CA CYS A 445 -25.03 -7.46 -1.40
C CYS A 445 -24.23 -6.16 -1.57
N PHE A 446 -24.25 -5.59 -2.78
CA PHE A 446 -23.52 -4.37 -3.14
C PHE A 446 -24.30 -3.09 -2.77
N SER A 447 -23.58 -2.06 -2.35
CA SER A 447 -24.13 -0.72 -2.05
C SER A 447 -23.42 0.42 -2.79
N ARG A 448 -22.41 0.11 -3.61
CA ARG A 448 -21.74 1.05 -4.52
C ARG A 448 -21.28 0.31 -5.78
N ILE A 449 -21.31 0.99 -6.91
CA ILE A 449 -20.69 0.55 -8.16
C ILE A 449 -19.65 1.60 -8.57
N SER A 450 -18.50 1.16 -9.06
CA SER A 450 -17.47 2.02 -9.64
C SER A 450 -16.92 1.43 -10.93
N LEU A 451 -16.56 2.31 -11.85
CA LEU A 451 -15.88 2.01 -13.09
C LEU A 451 -14.48 2.61 -12.97
N ARG A 452 -13.45 1.80 -13.24
CA ARG A 452 -12.05 2.18 -12.98
C ARG A 452 -11.15 1.74 -14.11
N TYR A 453 -10.15 2.55 -14.39
CA TYR A 453 -9.02 2.14 -15.22
C TYR A 453 -8.08 1.24 -14.39
N TYR A 454 -8.02 -0.06 -14.68
CA TYR A 454 -7.06 -0.98 -14.06
C TYR A 454 -5.77 -1.14 -14.85
N GLY A 455 -5.75 -0.72 -16.12
CA GLY A 455 -4.56 -0.74 -17.00
C GLY A 455 -3.94 -2.11 -17.26
N ASN A 456 -4.63 -3.20 -16.90
CA ASN A 456 -4.10 -4.57 -16.92
C ASN A 456 -4.93 -5.52 -17.81
N GLU A 457 -4.30 -6.61 -18.23
CA GLU A 457 -4.87 -7.65 -19.12
C GLU A 457 -5.60 -8.76 -18.33
N ARG A 458 -5.90 -8.55 -17.04
CA ARG A 458 -6.23 -9.64 -16.09
C ARG A 458 -7.38 -9.38 -15.11
N THR A 459 -7.88 -8.17 -14.99
CA THR A 459 -8.97 -7.81 -14.07
C THR A 459 -10.17 -7.31 -14.88
N ALA A 460 -11.28 -8.05 -14.87
CA ALA A 460 -12.55 -7.61 -15.45
C ALA A 460 -13.42 -6.88 -14.41
N ALA A 461 -13.40 -7.37 -13.16
CA ALA A 461 -14.06 -6.80 -12.00
C ALA A 461 -13.26 -7.06 -10.72
N GLU A 462 -13.66 -6.44 -9.61
CA GLU A 462 -13.11 -6.63 -8.25
C GLU A 462 -14.17 -6.25 -7.20
N THR A 463 -14.37 -7.09 -6.18
CA THR A 463 -15.23 -6.81 -5.02
C THR A 463 -14.45 -6.17 -3.89
N ILE A 464 -14.76 -4.90 -3.57
CA ILE A 464 -14.06 -4.11 -2.55
C ILE A 464 -15.00 -3.84 -1.37
N GLY A 465 -15.18 -4.84 -0.51
CA GLY A 465 -16.23 -4.80 0.52
C GLY A 465 -17.60 -4.83 -0.13
N LYS A 466 -18.44 -3.80 0.08
CA LYS A 466 -19.76 -3.66 -0.58
C LYS A 466 -19.73 -2.84 -1.87
N GLU A 467 -18.56 -2.69 -2.48
CA GLU A 467 -18.39 -2.03 -3.77
C GLU A 467 -18.08 -3.04 -4.87
N LEU A 468 -18.85 -3.00 -5.96
CA LEU A 468 -18.45 -3.62 -7.23
C LEU A 468 -17.57 -2.63 -7.98
N ALA A 469 -16.35 -3.00 -8.30
CA ALA A 469 -15.50 -2.26 -9.23
C ALA A 469 -15.41 -3.01 -10.55
N LEU A 470 -15.64 -2.33 -11.67
CA LEU A 470 -15.54 -2.89 -13.03
C LEU A 470 -14.41 -2.21 -13.80
N ASN A 471 -13.64 -2.98 -14.55
CA ASN A 471 -12.57 -2.42 -15.37
C ASN A 471 -13.14 -1.78 -16.64
N ILE A 472 -13.07 -0.46 -16.69
CA ILE A 472 -13.76 0.37 -17.68
C ILE A 472 -13.26 0.13 -19.11
N GLU A 473 -12.01 -0.30 -19.27
CA GLU A 473 -11.44 -0.64 -20.57
C GLU A 473 -12.13 -1.84 -21.22
N TYR A 474 -12.57 -2.81 -20.40
CA TYR A 474 -13.36 -3.96 -20.83
C TYR A 474 -14.85 -3.61 -20.98
N MET A 475 -15.40 -2.70 -20.16
CA MET A 475 -16.79 -2.25 -20.31
C MET A 475 -16.99 -1.48 -21.62
N ASN A 476 -16.02 -0.62 -21.98
CA ASN A 476 -16.03 0.13 -23.24
C ASN A 476 -15.72 -0.74 -24.47
N ARG A 477 -15.17 -1.97 -24.29
CA ARG A 477 -14.74 -2.87 -25.37
C ARG A 477 -15.30 -4.29 -25.17
N PRO A 478 -16.58 -4.56 -25.53
CA PRO A 478 -17.22 -5.86 -25.30
C PRO A 478 -16.46 -7.03 -25.93
N ASP A 479 -15.87 -6.87 -27.12
CA ASP A 479 -15.10 -7.93 -27.76
C ASP A 479 -13.75 -8.19 -27.08
N ALA A 480 -13.13 -7.16 -26.48
CA ALA A 480 -11.95 -7.33 -25.63
C ALA A 480 -12.30 -8.18 -24.39
N LEU A 481 -13.41 -7.86 -23.72
CA LEU A 481 -13.88 -8.63 -22.55
C LEU A 481 -14.17 -10.09 -22.95
N ARG A 482 -14.86 -10.29 -24.07
CA ARG A 482 -15.16 -11.63 -24.58
C ARG A 482 -13.90 -12.42 -24.92
N ALA A 483 -12.93 -11.78 -25.58
CA ALA A 483 -11.68 -12.42 -25.97
C ALA A 483 -10.78 -12.73 -24.75
N VAL A 484 -10.71 -11.86 -23.74
CA VAL A 484 -9.96 -12.18 -22.51
C VAL A 484 -10.61 -13.32 -21.73
N LEU A 485 -11.94 -13.34 -21.63
CA LEU A 485 -12.70 -14.43 -21.00
C LEU A 485 -12.50 -15.77 -21.74
N ASN A 486 -12.44 -15.77 -23.07
CA ASN A 486 -12.07 -16.95 -23.87
C ASN A 486 -10.63 -17.42 -23.58
N ILE A 487 -9.68 -16.50 -23.39
CA ILE A 487 -8.29 -16.83 -23.04
C ILE A 487 -8.22 -17.42 -21.63
N TRP A 488 -8.96 -16.86 -20.67
CA TRP A 488 -9.02 -17.38 -19.29
C TRP A 488 -9.66 -18.77 -19.23
N GLU A 489 -10.75 -19.03 -19.97
CA GLU A 489 -11.33 -20.40 -20.05
C GLU A 489 -10.34 -21.37 -20.71
N LYS A 490 -9.72 -20.98 -21.83
CA LYS A 490 -8.74 -21.82 -22.55
C LYS A 490 -7.50 -22.13 -21.71
N ARG A 491 -7.09 -21.21 -20.83
CA ARG A 491 -6.00 -21.38 -19.86
C ARG A 491 -6.49 -21.94 -18.51
N ASN A 492 -7.75 -22.37 -18.40
CA ASN A 492 -8.38 -22.91 -17.19
C ASN A 492 -8.37 -21.97 -15.97
N PHE A 493 -8.08 -20.68 -16.13
CA PHE A 493 -8.12 -19.68 -15.05
C PHE A 493 -9.53 -19.49 -14.51
N ILE A 494 -10.56 -19.54 -15.37
CA ILE A 494 -11.98 -19.54 -14.97
C ILE A 494 -12.64 -20.88 -15.34
N PRO A 495 -13.78 -21.25 -14.72
CA PRO A 495 -14.42 -22.54 -14.97
C PRO A 495 -14.91 -22.71 -16.41
N LYS A 496 -15.01 -23.96 -16.86
CA LYS A 496 -15.46 -24.27 -18.22
C LYS A 496 -16.92 -23.84 -18.45
N GLY A 497 -17.20 -23.27 -19.61
CA GLY A 497 -18.50 -22.71 -19.99
C GLY A 497 -18.83 -21.36 -19.33
N CYS A 498 -17.82 -20.66 -18.79
CA CYS A 498 -17.99 -19.40 -18.06
C CYS A 498 -17.32 -18.19 -18.76
N ASN A 499 -17.02 -18.31 -20.04
CA ASN A 499 -16.51 -17.25 -20.91
C ASN A 499 -17.60 -16.20 -21.28
N THR A 500 -18.37 -15.72 -20.32
CA THR A 500 -19.59 -14.91 -20.50
C THR A 500 -19.64 -13.71 -19.57
N ILE A 501 -20.38 -12.67 -19.96
CA ILE A 501 -20.51 -11.44 -19.15
C ILE A 501 -21.29 -11.73 -17.85
N GLN A 502 -22.28 -12.64 -17.88
CA GLN A 502 -23.00 -13.09 -16.68
C GLN A 502 -22.10 -13.82 -15.67
N TYR A 503 -21.00 -14.44 -16.10
CA TYR A 503 -20.06 -15.07 -15.16
C TYR A 503 -19.43 -14.02 -14.24
N VAL A 504 -19.00 -12.88 -14.77
CA VAL A 504 -18.41 -11.78 -14.00
C VAL A 504 -19.39 -11.33 -12.91
N GLY A 505 -20.65 -11.05 -13.27
CA GLY A 505 -21.68 -10.66 -12.31
C GLY A 505 -22.00 -11.72 -11.25
N LYS A 506 -21.98 -13.01 -11.61
CA LYS A 506 -22.18 -14.12 -10.66
C LYS A 506 -21.01 -14.27 -9.69
N HIS A 507 -19.78 -14.29 -10.21
CA HIS A 507 -18.56 -14.51 -9.44
C HIS A 507 -18.44 -13.45 -8.33
N GLU A 508 -18.48 -12.17 -8.69
CA GLU A 508 -18.39 -11.05 -7.73
C GLU A 508 -19.53 -11.08 -6.69
N TYR A 509 -20.76 -11.40 -7.12
CA TYR A 509 -21.90 -11.49 -6.21
C TYR A 509 -21.74 -12.63 -5.20
N PHE A 510 -21.30 -13.82 -5.63
CA PHE A 510 -21.10 -14.95 -4.73
C PHE A 510 -19.87 -14.78 -3.82
N HIS A 511 -18.82 -14.11 -4.30
CA HIS A 511 -17.67 -13.69 -3.50
C HIS A 511 -18.10 -12.84 -2.29
N LEU A 512 -19.02 -11.90 -2.51
CA LEU A 512 -19.58 -11.07 -1.45
C LEU A 512 -20.62 -11.80 -0.57
N LEU A 513 -21.59 -12.51 -1.18
CA LEU A 513 -22.69 -13.18 -0.46
C LEU A 513 -22.20 -14.21 0.57
N TYR A 514 -21.06 -14.85 0.31
CA TYR A 514 -20.47 -15.87 1.19
C TYR A 514 -19.20 -15.40 1.92
N SER A 515 -18.90 -14.08 1.90
CA SER A 515 -17.67 -13.54 2.49
C SER A 515 -17.57 -13.83 4.00
N ASP A 516 -18.62 -13.52 4.78
CA ASP A 516 -18.67 -13.83 6.22
C ASP A 516 -18.67 -15.34 6.51
N ASP A 517 -19.31 -16.13 5.65
CA ASP A 517 -19.37 -17.59 5.73
C ASP A 517 -17.99 -18.25 5.52
N ILE A 518 -17.12 -17.67 4.70
CA ILE A 518 -15.73 -18.14 4.50
C ILE A 518 -14.77 -17.55 5.54
N ALA A 519 -14.96 -16.29 5.95
CA ALA A 519 -14.12 -15.66 6.98
C ALA A 519 -14.18 -16.43 8.32
N ASN A 520 -15.34 -17.02 8.66
CA ASN A 520 -15.46 -17.96 9.76
C ASN A 520 -14.92 -19.35 9.37
N GLN A 521 -13.67 -19.65 9.75
CA GLN A 521 -13.02 -20.95 9.53
C GLN A 521 -13.79 -22.17 10.11
N ASN A 522 -14.71 -21.97 11.04
CA ASN A 522 -15.53 -23.03 11.65
C ASN A 522 -16.96 -23.11 11.07
N SER A 523 -17.25 -22.39 9.98
CA SER A 523 -18.55 -22.45 9.32
C SER A 523 -18.86 -23.84 8.76
N LYS A 524 -20.16 -24.13 8.62
CA LYS A 524 -20.65 -25.35 7.95
C LYS A 524 -20.13 -25.44 6.51
N ILE A 525 -19.95 -24.29 5.85
CA ILE A 525 -19.54 -24.18 4.46
C ILE A 525 -18.03 -24.45 4.31
N ASN A 526 -17.17 -23.85 5.13
CA ASN A 526 -15.74 -24.22 5.20
C ASN A 526 -15.56 -25.72 5.52
N THR A 527 -16.40 -26.27 6.39
CA THR A 527 -16.39 -27.70 6.72
C THR A 527 -16.76 -28.58 5.51
N LEU A 528 -17.75 -28.18 4.71
CA LEU A 528 -18.10 -28.86 3.46
C LEU A 528 -16.99 -28.78 2.41
N ILE A 529 -16.30 -27.63 2.27
CA ILE A 529 -15.19 -27.46 1.32
C ILE A 529 -13.99 -28.33 1.73
N ARG A 530 -13.59 -28.33 3.01
CA ARG A 530 -12.55 -29.23 3.53
C ARG A 530 -12.90 -30.70 3.25
N ARG A 531 -14.15 -31.09 3.52
CA ARG A 531 -14.63 -32.44 3.25
C ARG A 531 -14.57 -32.79 1.76
N TYR A 532 -14.97 -31.88 0.88
CA TYR A 532 -14.89 -32.06 -0.58
C TYR A 532 -13.44 -32.25 -1.06
N LYS A 533 -12.52 -31.39 -0.63
CA LYS A 533 -11.08 -31.49 -0.93
C LYS A 533 -10.53 -32.84 -0.43
N ASN A 534 -10.86 -33.25 0.80
CA ASN A 534 -10.45 -34.55 1.38
C ASN A 534 -11.09 -35.78 0.69
N GLU A 535 -12.32 -35.68 0.18
CA GLU A 535 -13.00 -36.75 -0.58
C GLU A 535 -12.51 -36.84 -2.05
N GLY A 536 -11.37 -36.21 -2.39
CA GLY A 536 -10.82 -36.19 -3.75
C GLY A 536 -11.70 -35.42 -4.73
N GLY A 537 -12.23 -34.28 -4.29
CA GLY A 537 -12.84 -33.27 -5.15
C GLY A 537 -11.77 -32.48 -5.92
N LYS A 538 -12.10 -32.03 -7.13
CA LYS A 538 -11.19 -31.28 -7.99
C LYS A 538 -11.42 -29.77 -7.85
N PRO A 539 -10.42 -28.92 -8.13
CA PRO A 539 -10.69 -27.51 -8.42
C PRO A 539 -11.63 -27.38 -9.64
N VAL A 540 -12.40 -26.30 -9.68
CA VAL A 540 -13.29 -25.96 -10.83
C VAL A 540 -12.57 -25.10 -11.88
N SER A 541 -11.46 -24.49 -11.49
CA SER A 541 -10.57 -23.60 -12.26
C SER A 541 -9.22 -23.48 -11.54
N GLU A 542 -8.20 -22.88 -12.15
CA GLU A 542 -6.97 -22.51 -11.44
C GLU A 542 -7.21 -21.40 -10.40
N ASN A 543 -8.12 -20.45 -10.66
CA ASN A 543 -8.48 -19.41 -9.68
C ASN A 543 -9.06 -20.02 -8.39
N SER A 544 -9.86 -21.08 -8.50
CA SER A 544 -10.43 -21.82 -7.37
C SER A 544 -9.42 -22.56 -6.47
N LEU A 545 -8.11 -22.51 -6.82
CA LEU A 545 -7.02 -22.99 -5.97
C LEU A 545 -6.45 -21.90 -5.03
N VAL A 546 -6.68 -20.62 -5.31
CA VAL A 546 -6.09 -19.49 -4.57
C VAL A 546 -6.54 -19.51 -3.10
N ASP A 547 -7.85 -19.49 -2.84
CA ASP A 547 -8.41 -19.67 -1.50
C ASP A 547 -9.84 -20.26 -1.51
N ASN A 548 -10.57 -20.15 -0.41
CA ASN A 548 -11.96 -20.62 -0.31
C ASN A 548 -13.03 -19.59 -0.74
N HIS A 549 -12.70 -18.30 -0.85
CA HIS A 549 -13.58 -17.27 -1.43
C HIS A 549 -13.65 -17.46 -2.95
N GLU A 550 -12.49 -17.55 -3.62
CA GLU A 550 -12.40 -17.82 -5.06
C GLU A 550 -13.07 -19.16 -5.41
N PHE A 551 -12.82 -20.19 -4.59
CA PHE A 551 -13.42 -21.51 -4.78
C PHE A 551 -14.96 -21.50 -4.71
N ILE A 552 -15.58 -20.72 -3.81
CA ILE A 552 -17.05 -20.61 -3.77
C ILE A 552 -17.58 -19.83 -4.98
N SER A 553 -16.93 -18.72 -5.30
CA SER A 553 -17.36 -17.79 -6.33
C SER A 553 -17.42 -18.49 -7.69
N ASP A 554 -16.35 -19.22 -8.02
CA ASP A 554 -16.27 -20.04 -9.21
C ASP A 554 -17.24 -21.23 -9.17
N LEU A 555 -17.36 -21.93 -8.03
CA LEU A 555 -18.27 -23.08 -7.88
C LEU A 555 -19.74 -22.71 -8.09
N LEU A 556 -20.18 -21.54 -7.61
CA LEU A 556 -21.56 -21.07 -7.73
C LEU A 556 -21.82 -20.34 -9.06
N ALA A 557 -20.80 -19.71 -9.65
CA ALA A 557 -20.91 -19.11 -10.99
C ALA A 557 -20.86 -20.15 -12.13
N SER A 558 -20.23 -21.31 -11.88
CA SER A 558 -20.00 -22.41 -12.84
C SER A 558 -21.26 -22.88 -13.56
N THR A 559 -21.18 -22.99 -14.90
CA THR A 559 -22.21 -23.61 -15.74
C THR A 559 -22.00 -25.12 -15.92
N ILE A 560 -20.76 -25.59 -15.88
CA ILE A 560 -20.38 -27.01 -16.05
C ILE A 560 -19.61 -27.48 -14.82
N LEU A 561 -20.16 -28.46 -14.10
CA LEU A 561 -19.57 -29.05 -12.90
C LEU A 561 -19.58 -30.59 -12.97
N ASP A 562 -18.59 -31.23 -12.33
CA ASP A 562 -18.64 -32.68 -12.09
C ASP A 562 -19.69 -33.05 -11.02
N ALA A 563 -20.02 -34.35 -10.93
CA ALA A 563 -21.05 -34.85 -10.04
C ALA A 563 -20.76 -34.68 -8.53
N LYS A 564 -19.49 -34.57 -8.11
CA LYS A 564 -19.13 -34.21 -6.73
C LYS A 564 -19.27 -32.71 -6.52
N ALA A 565 -18.76 -31.89 -7.44
CA ALA A 565 -18.77 -30.43 -7.35
C ALA A 565 -20.21 -29.90 -7.35
N LYS A 566 -21.06 -30.38 -8.26
CA LYS A 566 -22.50 -30.06 -8.28
C LYS A 566 -23.20 -30.42 -6.97
N LYS A 567 -22.90 -31.58 -6.40
CA LYS A 567 -23.45 -32.03 -5.10
C LYS A 567 -22.94 -31.21 -3.90
N LEU A 568 -21.77 -30.58 -4.01
CA LEU A 568 -21.29 -29.59 -3.04
C LEU A 568 -22.06 -28.26 -3.21
N MET A 569 -22.16 -27.77 -4.45
CA MET A 569 -22.88 -26.55 -4.82
C MET A 569 -24.33 -26.57 -4.30
N GLU A 570 -25.08 -27.64 -4.58
CA GLU A 570 -26.46 -27.86 -4.11
C GLU A 570 -26.58 -27.85 -2.58
N ARG A 571 -25.55 -28.32 -1.85
CA ARG A 571 -25.50 -28.29 -0.38
C ARG A 571 -25.19 -26.90 0.17
N ILE A 572 -24.35 -26.12 -0.49
CA ILE A 572 -24.00 -24.75 -0.10
C ILE A 572 -25.19 -23.80 -0.32
N ILE A 573 -25.88 -23.93 -1.45
CA ILE A 573 -27.12 -23.17 -1.73
C ILE A 573 -28.19 -23.49 -0.66
N LYS A 574 -28.42 -24.79 -0.37
CA LYS A 574 -29.39 -25.22 0.65
C LYS A 574 -29.05 -24.78 2.09
N LEU A 575 -27.80 -24.40 2.38
CA LEU A 575 -27.39 -23.82 3.67
C LEU A 575 -27.58 -22.30 3.76
N LYS A 576 -27.95 -21.63 2.65
CA LYS A 576 -28.32 -20.21 2.60
C LYS A 576 -29.84 -20.03 2.47
N GLU A 577 -30.52 -21.00 1.88
CA GLU A 577 -31.98 -21.02 1.68
C GLU A 577 -32.78 -21.54 2.91
N GLY A 578 -32.13 -21.92 4.02
CA GLY A 578 -32.80 -22.41 5.24
C GLY A 578 -31.88 -22.66 6.45
#